data_AF-A0A351L3N2-F1
#
_entry.id   AF-A0A351L3N2-F1
#
_cell.length_a   1.000
_cell.length_b   1.000
_cell.length_c   1.000
_cell.angle_alpha   90.00
_cell.angle_beta   90.00
_cell.angle_gamma   90.00
#
_symmetry.space_group_name_H-M   'P 1'
#
loop_
_entity.id
_entity.type
_entity.pdbx_description
1 polymer ?
#
loop_
_entity_poly.entity_id
_entity_poly.type
_entity_poly.pdbx_seq_one_letter_code
_entity_poly.pdbx_strand_id
1 'polypeptide(L)'
;MKAFSDKNSTPQSIGDPRIKKPILQRGASGPAVIELQKLLLHYEVLTTSPDGLFDKKVEAAVKAFQHRVFLKQDGIVGALTWQALYTGVPLNMPILQRGCQGEAVITLQTVLQGVNFFRGEINGKFGLDTDAAVRAFQKRYGLVPDGIVGAYTWLALSKVPH
;
A
#
# COMPACT_ATOMS: atom_id res chain seq x y z
N MET A 1 41.60 -5.50 -18.81
CA MET A 1 40.66 -4.48 -19.32
C MET A 1 39.36 -5.19 -19.65
N LYS A 2 38.16 -4.86 -19.18
CA LYS A 2 37.60 -3.80 -18.35
C LYS A 2 36.37 -4.44 -17.67
N ALA A 3 36.15 -4.12 -16.40
CA ALA A 3 35.01 -4.57 -15.61
C ALA A 3 33.69 -4.01 -16.16
N PHE A 4 32.66 -4.86 -16.27
CA PHE A 4 31.27 -4.39 -16.29
C PHE A 4 30.78 -4.37 -14.85
N SER A 5 30.75 -3.15 -14.32
CA SER A 5 30.18 -2.81 -13.02
C SER A 5 28.72 -2.49 -13.26
N ASP A 6 27.84 -3.46 -13.03
CA ASP A 6 26.40 -3.20 -13.01
C ASP A 6 26.03 -2.56 -11.67
N LYS A 7 26.13 -1.23 -11.65
CA LYS A 7 25.43 -0.38 -10.70
C LYS A 7 23.94 -0.47 -10.97
N ASN A 8 23.29 -1.55 -10.54
CA ASN A 8 21.83 -1.56 -10.46
C ASN A 8 21.42 -0.94 -9.13
N SER A 9 21.59 0.37 -9.03
CA SER A 9 20.94 1.19 -8.01
C SER A 9 19.43 1.03 -8.20
N THR A 10 18.78 0.48 -7.19
CA THR A 10 17.33 0.44 -7.04
C THR A 10 16.72 1.77 -7.49
N PRO A 11 15.72 1.77 -8.40
CA PRO A 11 14.92 2.96 -8.61
C PRO A 11 14.16 3.19 -7.30
N GLN A 12 14.63 4.13 -6.48
CA GLN A 12 13.80 4.74 -5.45
C GLN A 12 12.59 5.28 -6.19
N SER A 13 11.46 4.58 -6.05
CA SER A 13 10.23 4.95 -6.73
C SER A 13 9.86 6.37 -6.33
N ILE A 14 10.01 7.30 -7.28
CA ILE A 14 9.94 8.74 -7.05
C ILE A 14 8.46 9.10 -6.85
N GLY A 15 8.10 9.54 -5.64
CA GLY A 15 6.78 10.11 -5.38
C GLY A 15 6.60 11.46 -6.08
N ASP A 16 5.40 12.03 -6.04
CA ASP A 16 5.10 13.31 -6.69
C ASP A 16 6.13 14.39 -6.32
N PRO A 17 6.90 14.94 -7.27
CA PRO A 17 7.99 15.88 -7.01
C PRO A 17 7.50 17.22 -6.44
N ARG A 18 6.19 17.49 -6.49
CA ARG A 18 5.56 18.66 -5.89
C ARG A 18 5.43 18.53 -4.37
N ILE A 19 5.45 17.30 -3.84
CA ILE A 19 5.38 17.02 -2.40
C ILE A 19 6.78 17.15 -1.80
N LYS A 20 7.15 18.37 -1.41
CA LYS A 20 8.42 18.67 -0.75
C LYS A 20 8.33 18.46 0.77
N LYS A 21 8.27 17.20 1.20
CA LYS A 21 8.21 16.84 2.63
C LYS A 21 9.49 16.12 3.10
N PRO A 22 9.88 16.30 4.38
CA PRO A 22 11.02 15.59 4.93
C PRO A 22 10.74 14.10 5.04
N ILE A 23 11.80 13.30 5.01
CA ILE A 23 11.72 11.89 5.41
C ILE A 23 11.55 11.86 6.93
N LEU A 24 10.49 11.23 7.42
CA LEU A 24 10.26 11.04 8.85
C LEU A 24 10.42 9.57 9.24
N GLN A 25 10.99 9.35 10.42
CA GLN A 25 11.14 8.04 11.05
C GLN A 25 11.16 8.21 12.57
N ARG A 26 11.12 7.10 13.33
CA ARG A 26 11.15 7.13 14.79
C ARG A 26 12.30 7.98 15.33
N GLY A 27 11.98 8.85 16.29
CA GLY A 27 12.88 9.85 16.86
C GLY A 27 12.79 11.24 16.22
N ALA A 28 12.15 11.37 15.06
CA ALA A 28 11.84 12.69 14.48
C ALA A 28 10.84 13.46 15.35
N SER A 29 10.90 14.78 15.29
CA SER A 29 9.95 15.66 15.97
C SER A 29 9.68 16.95 15.21
N GLY A 30 8.62 17.65 15.60
CA GLY A 30 8.28 18.99 15.10
C GLY A 30 7.04 19.05 14.20
N PRO A 31 6.84 20.17 13.48
CA PRO A 31 5.58 20.45 12.79
C PRO A 31 5.19 19.41 11.72
N ALA A 32 6.17 18.83 11.03
CA ALA A 32 5.92 17.78 10.04
C ALA A 32 5.41 16.49 10.69
N VAL A 33 5.83 16.17 11.92
CA VAL A 33 5.32 15.02 12.68
C VAL A 33 3.90 15.28 13.17
N ILE A 34 3.57 16.51 13.57
CA ILE A 34 2.19 16.90 13.92
C ILE A 34 1.27 16.69 12.71
N GLU A 35 1.70 17.12 11.52
CA GLU A 35 0.95 16.92 10.28
C GLU A 35 0.75 15.43 9.96
N LEU A 36 1.82 14.64 10.08
CA LEU A 36 1.74 13.18 9.95
C LEU A 36 0.72 12.59 10.92
N GLN A 37 0.78 12.92 12.21
CA GLN A 37 -0.13 12.41 13.23
C GLN A 37 -1.59 12.78 12.93
N LYS A 38 -1.86 14.00 12.44
CA LYS A 38 -3.20 14.42 12.00
C LYS A 38 -3.72 13.57 10.82
N LEU A 39 -2.86 13.28 9.84
CA LEU A 39 -3.23 12.40 8.72
C LEU A 39 -3.48 10.98 9.20
N LEU A 40 -2.63 10.44 10.09
CA LEU A 40 -2.83 9.10 10.66
C LEU A 40 -4.10 8.98 11.51
N LEU A 41 -4.50 10.05 12.21
CA LEU A 41 -5.79 10.15 12.89
C LEU A 41 -6.95 10.14 11.89
N HIS A 42 -6.84 10.87 10.77
CA HIS A 42 -7.86 10.86 9.71
C HIS A 42 -8.07 9.47 9.10
N TYR A 43 -7.01 8.66 9.00
CA TYR A 43 -7.11 7.26 8.56
C TYR A 43 -7.47 6.27 9.67
N GLU A 44 -7.71 6.77 10.89
CA GLU A 44 -8.08 5.96 12.07
C GLU A 44 -7.04 4.90 12.46
N VAL A 45 -5.77 5.08 12.05
CA VAL A 45 -4.65 4.19 12.39
C VAL A 45 -3.84 4.69 13.58
N LEU A 46 -4.10 5.91 14.04
CA LEU A 46 -3.56 6.51 15.25
C LEU A 46 -4.72 7.01 16.11
N THR A 47 -4.60 6.88 17.43
CA THR A 47 -5.63 7.31 18.39
C THR A 47 -5.16 8.33 19.40
N THR A 48 -3.87 8.68 19.38
CA THR A 48 -3.27 9.65 20.31
C THR A 48 -3.31 11.06 19.75
N SER A 49 -3.43 12.05 20.65
CA SER A 49 -3.36 13.47 20.26
C SER A 49 -2.02 13.80 19.59
N PRO A 50 -1.98 14.66 18.56
CA PRO A 50 -0.74 15.10 17.95
C PRO A 50 0.10 15.92 18.93
N ASP A 51 1.30 15.44 19.24
CA ASP A 51 2.30 16.09 20.11
C ASP A 51 3.58 16.45 19.36
N GLY A 52 3.69 16.04 18.08
CA GLY A 52 4.85 16.26 17.25
C GLY A 52 6.02 15.35 17.55
N LEU A 53 5.80 14.22 18.24
CA LEU A 53 6.81 13.21 18.52
C LEU A 53 6.58 11.94 17.69
N PHE A 54 7.59 11.51 16.92
CA PHE A 54 7.52 10.27 16.16
C PHE A 54 8.03 9.14 17.06
N ASP A 55 7.15 8.66 17.94
CA ASP A 55 7.42 7.57 18.87
C ASP A 55 7.12 6.18 18.26
N LYS A 56 7.16 5.13 19.09
CA LYS A 56 6.85 3.76 18.67
C LYS A 56 5.38 3.58 18.24
N LYS A 57 4.45 4.37 18.80
CA LYS A 57 3.02 4.29 18.44
C LYS A 57 2.80 4.91 17.07
N VAL A 58 3.43 6.06 16.79
CA VAL A 58 3.41 6.68 15.46
C VAL A 58 4.04 5.77 14.42
N GLU A 59 5.18 5.12 14.73
CA GLU A 59 5.78 4.13 13.82
C GLU A 59 4.84 2.97 13.49
N ALA A 60 4.16 2.42 14.49
CA ALA A 60 3.17 1.37 14.28
C ALA A 60 1.99 1.85 13.42
N ALA A 61 1.49 3.06 13.66
CA ALA A 61 0.42 3.67 12.86
C ALA A 61 0.85 3.91 11.40
N VAL A 62 2.10 4.34 11.17
CA VAL A 62 2.67 4.46 9.82
C VAL A 62 2.71 3.10 9.11
N LYS A 63 3.16 2.04 9.80
CA LYS A 63 3.18 0.69 9.22
C LYS A 63 1.77 0.18 8.92
N ALA A 64 0.81 0.45 9.80
CA ALA A 64 -0.59 0.10 9.56
C ALA A 64 -1.16 0.84 8.34
N PHE A 65 -0.85 2.13 8.20
CA PHE A 65 -1.22 2.88 6.99
C PHE A 65 -0.56 2.31 5.74
N GLN A 66 0.76 2.08 5.77
CA GLN A 66 1.53 1.50 4.67
C GLN A 66 0.95 0.14 4.24
N HIS A 67 0.61 -0.73 5.20
CA HIS A 67 -0.07 -2.00 4.95
C HIS A 67 -1.39 -1.78 4.20
N ARG A 68 -2.24 -0.87 4.71
CA ARG A 68 -3.55 -0.56 4.13
C ARG A 68 -3.48 -0.14 2.67
N VAL A 69 -2.44 0.61 2.27
CA VAL A 69 -2.26 1.10 0.89
C VAL A 69 -1.22 0.32 0.08
N PHE A 70 -0.85 -0.88 0.54
CA PHE A 70 0.08 -1.81 -0.13
C PHE A 70 1.50 -1.26 -0.35
N LEU A 71 1.92 -0.30 0.48
CA LEU A 71 3.31 0.15 0.53
C LEU A 71 4.15 -0.74 1.44
N LYS A 72 5.47 -0.66 1.27
CA LYS A 72 6.42 -1.33 2.16
C LYS A 72 6.21 -0.84 3.61
N GLN A 73 6.04 -1.78 4.54
CA GLN A 73 5.74 -1.53 5.96
C GLN A 73 7.02 -1.28 6.78
N ASP A 74 7.89 -0.38 6.33
CA ASP A 74 9.15 -0.07 7.00
C ASP A 74 9.01 0.97 8.11
N GLY A 75 7.85 1.64 8.23
CA GLY A 75 7.62 2.69 9.22
C GLY A 75 8.27 4.02 8.85
N ILE A 76 8.82 4.15 7.64
CA ILE A 76 9.46 5.36 7.15
C ILE A 76 8.48 6.16 6.29
N VAL A 77 8.32 7.45 6.62
CA VAL A 77 7.47 8.36 5.86
C VAL A 77 8.31 9.09 4.82
N GLY A 78 8.55 8.40 3.70
CA GLY A 78 9.17 8.96 2.50
C GLY A 78 8.15 9.56 1.52
N ALA A 79 8.60 9.93 0.32
CA ALA A 79 7.77 10.61 -0.69
C ALA A 79 6.48 9.85 -1.05
N LEU A 80 6.56 8.53 -1.25
CA LEU A 80 5.38 7.70 -1.53
C LEU A 80 4.42 7.63 -0.35
N THR A 81 4.93 7.46 0.87
CA THR A 81 4.09 7.43 2.08
C THR A 81 3.36 8.76 2.25
N TRP A 82 4.06 9.90 2.05
CA TRP A 82 3.43 11.23 2.06
C TRP A 82 2.36 11.36 0.99
N GLN A 83 2.65 10.98 -0.26
CA GLN A 83 1.70 11.06 -1.35
C GLN A 83 0.45 10.22 -1.06
N ALA A 84 0.63 9.00 -0.57
CA ALA A 84 -0.48 8.14 -0.19
C ALA A 84 -1.28 8.72 0.98
N LEU A 85 -0.64 9.32 2.00
CA LEU A 85 -1.33 9.99 3.11
C LEU A 85 -2.20 11.17 2.63
N TYR A 86 -1.79 11.91 1.59
CA TYR A 86 -2.62 12.99 1.06
C TYR A 86 -3.76 12.54 0.16
N THR A 87 -3.54 11.47 -0.61
CA THR A 87 -4.47 11.04 -1.66
C THR A 87 -5.40 9.91 -1.20
N GLY A 88 -5.00 9.14 -0.20
CA GLY A 88 -5.70 7.96 0.29
C GLY A 88 -5.72 6.79 -0.71
N VAL A 89 -4.84 6.79 -1.72
CA VAL A 89 -4.81 5.77 -2.77
C VAL A 89 -3.54 4.93 -2.71
N PRO A 90 -3.63 3.61 -3.01
CA PRO A 90 -2.46 2.79 -3.32
C PRO A 90 -1.68 3.35 -4.51
N LEU A 91 -0.36 3.32 -4.41
CA LEU A 91 0.55 3.85 -5.43
C LEU A 91 1.34 2.72 -6.10
N ASN A 92 1.64 2.88 -7.39
CA ASN A 92 2.46 1.95 -8.18
C ASN A 92 1.96 0.49 -8.18
N MET A 93 0.65 0.29 -8.01
CA MET A 93 0.05 -1.04 -8.08
C MET A 93 -0.07 -1.48 -9.54
N PRO A 94 0.38 -2.70 -9.90
CA PRO A 94 0.32 -3.19 -11.27
C PRO A 94 -1.12 -3.54 -11.66
N ILE A 95 -1.39 -3.57 -12.97
CA ILE A 95 -2.60 -4.20 -13.49
C ILE A 95 -2.40 -5.71 -13.42
N LEU A 96 -3.30 -6.42 -12.74
CA LEU A 96 -3.28 -7.88 -12.68
C LEU A 96 -4.50 -8.47 -13.38
N GLN A 97 -4.29 -9.59 -14.04
CA GLN A 97 -5.34 -10.40 -14.66
C GLN A 97 -4.88 -11.86 -14.73
N ARG A 98 -5.77 -12.75 -15.18
CA ARG A 98 -5.44 -14.18 -15.34
C ARG A 98 -4.15 -14.38 -16.14
N GLY A 99 -3.26 -15.22 -15.62
CA GLY A 99 -1.92 -15.47 -16.17
C GLY A 99 -0.79 -14.65 -15.54
N CYS A 100 -1.10 -13.54 -14.85
CA CYS A 100 -0.11 -12.81 -14.04
C CYS A 100 0.43 -13.67 -12.90
N GLN A 101 1.69 -13.44 -12.52
CA GLN A 101 2.34 -14.15 -11.43
C GLN A 101 3.25 -13.20 -10.62
N GLY A 102 3.56 -13.57 -9.38
CA GLY A 102 4.53 -12.88 -8.51
C GLY A 102 3.92 -12.20 -7.28
N GLU A 103 4.72 -11.38 -6.60
CA GLU A 103 4.41 -10.77 -5.30
C GLU A 103 3.11 -9.95 -5.27
N ALA A 104 2.79 -9.25 -6.36
CA ALA A 104 1.53 -8.50 -6.44
C ALA A 104 0.30 -9.43 -6.46
N VAL A 105 0.43 -10.63 -7.05
CA VAL A 105 -0.64 -11.64 -7.03
C VAL A 105 -0.75 -12.28 -5.65
N ILE A 106 0.39 -12.52 -4.96
CA ILE A 106 0.39 -12.97 -3.56
C ILE A 106 -0.36 -11.95 -2.70
N THR A 107 -0.04 -10.67 -2.84
CA THR A 107 -0.71 -9.58 -2.12
C THR A 107 -2.22 -9.58 -2.39
N LEU A 108 -2.62 -9.68 -3.66
CA LEU A 108 -4.04 -9.76 -4.04
C LEU A 108 -4.74 -10.96 -3.40
N GLN A 109 -4.14 -12.16 -3.47
CA GLN A 109 -4.71 -13.39 -2.92
C GLN A 109 -4.85 -13.31 -1.39
N THR A 110 -3.83 -12.78 -0.69
CA THR A 110 -3.86 -12.55 0.76
C THR A 110 -5.02 -11.64 1.15
N VAL A 111 -5.16 -10.49 0.47
CA VAL A 111 -6.24 -9.53 0.79
C VAL A 111 -7.61 -10.15 0.51
N LEU A 112 -7.79 -10.77 -0.66
CA LEU A 112 -9.05 -11.43 -1.01
C LEU A 112 -9.40 -12.58 -0.06
N GLN A 113 -8.41 -13.29 0.47
CA GLN A 113 -8.63 -14.32 1.47
C GLN A 113 -9.05 -13.71 2.82
N GLY A 114 -8.37 -12.65 3.27
CA GLY A 114 -8.72 -11.92 4.50
C GLY A 114 -10.16 -11.38 4.48
N VAL A 115 -10.66 -11.00 3.31
CA VAL A 115 -12.06 -10.56 3.12
C VAL A 115 -13.02 -11.64 2.62
N ASN A 116 -12.64 -12.92 2.73
CA ASN A 116 -13.47 -14.09 2.43
C ASN A 116 -13.94 -14.24 0.96
N PHE A 117 -13.25 -13.61 0.01
CA PHE A 117 -13.49 -13.76 -1.44
C PHE A 117 -12.66 -14.88 -2.07
N PHE A 118 -11.52 -15.23 -1.47
CA PHE A 118 -10.62 -16.25 -1.99
C PHE A 118 -10.37 -17.34 -0.95
N ARG A 119 -10.55 -18.60 -1.33
CA ARG A 119 -10.33 -19.79 -0.47
C ARG A 119 -9.23 -20.71 -0.98
N GLY A 120 -8.60 -20.34 -2.10
CA GLY A 120 -7.49 -21.09 -2.67
C GLY A 120 -6.17 -20.81 -1.96
N GLU A 121 -5.12 -21.45 -2.44
CA GLU A 121 -3.76 -21.25 -1.96
C GLU A 121 -3.20 -19.90 -2.40
N ILE A 122 -2.48 -19.22 -1.49
CA ILE A 122 -1.69 -18.03 -1.81
C ILE A 122 -0.39 -18.51 -2.46
N ASN A 123 -0.42 -18.69 -3.78
CA ASN A 123 0.68 -19.25 -4.56
C ASN A 123 1.28 -18.25 -5.56
N GLY A 124 0.78 -17.01 -5.58
CA GLY A 124 1.25 -15.97 -6.46
C GLY A 124 0.94 -16.21 -7.94
N LYS A 125 -0.01 -17.11 -8.26
CA LYS A 125 -0.47 -17.37 -9.64
C LYS A 125 -1.90 -16.95 -9.81
N PHE A 126 -2.15 -16.05 -10.75
CA PHE A 126 -3.49 -15.55 -11.03
C PHE A 126 -4.22 -16.55 -11.94
N GLY A 127 -4.76 -17.60 -11.34
CA GLY A 127 -5.53 -18.67 -11.99
C GLY A 127 -7.04 -18.39 -12.05
N LEU A 128 -7.81 -19.43 -12.37
CA LEU A 128 -9.27 -19.36 -12.45
C LEU A 128 -9.91 -19.00 -11.10
N ASP A 129 -9.42 -19.56 -10.00
CA ASP A 129 -9.95 -19.28 -8.67
C ASP A 129 -9.71 -17.82 -8.25
N THR A 130 -8.55 -17.25 -8.60
CA THR A 130 -8.25 -15.84 -8.34
C THR A 130 -9.12 -14.93 -9.21
N ASP A 131 -9.33 -15.25 -10.48
CA ASP A 131 -10.24 -14.50 -11.38
C ASP A 131 -11.68 -14.50 -10.84
N ALA A 132 -12.20 -15.67 -10.44
CA ALA A 132 -13.53 -15.78 -9.84
C ALA A 132 -13.65 -14.94 -8.55
N ALA A 133 -12.63 -14.98 -7.68
CA ALA A 133 -12.59 -14.17 -6.46
C ALA A 133 -12.57 -12.67 -6.75
N VAL A 134 -11.77 -12.22 -7.73
CA VAL A 134 -11.71 -10.80 -8.14
C VAL A 134 -13.06 -10.34 -8.68
N ARG A 135 -13.71 -11.11 -9.57
CA ARG A 135 -15.02 -10.74 -10.11
C ARG A 135 -16.09 -10.68 -9.02
N ALA A 136 -16.07 -11.62 -8.09
CA ALA A 136 -16.98 -11.62 -6.95
C ALA A 136 -16.76 -10.39 -6.05
N PHE A 137 -15.50 -10.04 -5.77
CA PHE A 137 -15.14 -8.83 -5.03
C PHE A 137 -15.62 -7.57 -5.76
N GLN A 138 -15.25 -7.41 -7.03
CA GLN A 138 -15.66 -6.29 -7.88
C GLN A 138 -17.18 -6.11 -7.87
N LYS A 139 -17.93 -7.19 -8.08
CA LYS A 139 -19.40 -7.18 -8.02
C LYS A 139 -19.92 -6.73 -6.66
N ARG A 140 -19.35 -7.21 -5.55
CA ARG A 140 -19.76 -6.81 -4.20
C ARG A 140 -19.57 -5.32 -3.95
N TYR A 141 -18.47 -4.76 -4.45
CA TYR A 141 -18.09 -3.37 -4.23
C TYR A 141 -18.52 -2.43 -5.36
N GLY A 142 -19.44 -2.86 -6.23
CA GLY A 142 -20.04 -2.02 -7.27
C GLY A 142 -19.10 -1.66 -8.42
N LEU A 143 -18.03 -2.41 -8.61
CA LEU A 143 -17.11 -2.29 -9.74
C LEU A 143 -17.57 -3.17 -10.90
N VAL A 144 -17.07 -2.89 -12.11
CA VAL A 144 -17.24 -3.79 -13.26
C VAL A 144 -16.55 -5.13 -12.94
N PRO A 145 -17.26 -6.28 -12.97
CA PRO A 145 -16.68 -7.58 -12.64
C PRO A 145 -15.92 -8.18 -13.83
N ASP A 146 -14.93 -7.46 -14.33
CA ASP A 146 -14.12 -7.80 -15.51
C ASP A 146 -12.95 -8.76 -15.21
N GLY A 147 -12.65 -9.01 -13.93
CA GLY A 147 -11.54 -9.86 -13.50
C GLY A 147 -10.18 -9.16 -13.56
N ILE A 148 -10.16 -7.86 -13.88
CA ILE A 148 -8.94 -7.06 -14.01
C ILE A 148 -8.75 -6.21 -12.75
N VAL A 149 -7.62 -6.40 -12.09
CA VAL A 149 -7.25 -5.63 -10.90
C VAL A 149 -6.47 -4.40 -11.33
N GLY A 150 -7.20 -3.33 -11.66
CA GLY A 150 -6.65 -1.99 -11.92
C GLY A 150 -6.73 -1.06 -10.72
N ALA A 151 -6.45 0.23 -10.93
CA ALA A 151 -6.40 1.24 -9.87
C ALA A 151 -7.67 1.30 -9.00
N TYR A 152 -8.86 1.19 -9.61
CA TYR A 152 -10.13 1.18 -8.86
C TYR A 152 -10.30 -0.07 -7.99
N THR A 153 -9.89 -1.24 -8.49
CA THR A 153 -9.94 -2.49 -7.72
C THR A 153 -8.95 -2.44 -6.55
N TRP A 154 -7.73 -1.95 -6.76
CA TRP A 154 -6.75 -1.74 -5.69
C TRP A 154 -7.25 -0.74 -4.64
N LEU A 155 -7.86 0.36 -5.06
CA LEU A 155 -8.46 1.34 -4.15
C LEU A 155 -9.61 0.74 -3.33
N ALA A 156 -10.41 -0.14 -3.91
CA ALA A 156 -11.45 -0.84 -3.16
C ALA A 156 -10.84 -1.83 -2.16
N LEU A 157 -9.81 -2.58 -2.55
CA LEU A 157 -9.08 -3.50 -1.68
C LEU A 157 -8.39 -2.77 -0.50
N SER A 158 -7.88 -1.54 -0.70
CA SER A 158 -7.26 -0.76 0.39
C SER A 158 -8.27 -0.19 1.40
N LYS A 159 -9.56 -0.23 1.08
CA LYS A 159 -10.63 0.28 1.95
C LYS A 159 -11.27 -0.80 2.82
N VAL A 160 -11.04 -2.06 2.50
CA VAL A 160 -11.57 -3.19 3.27
C VAL A 160 -10.56 -3.62 4.33
N PRO A 161 -10.99 -3.93 5.57
CA PRO A 161 -10.09 -4.48 6.58
C PRO A 161 -9.57 -5.86 6.12
N HIS A 162 -8.26 -6.04 6.11
CA HIS A 162 -7.57 -7.26 5.67
C HIS A 162 -6.30 -7.48 6.48
#